data_AF-A0A9X0QHT9-F1
#
_entry.id   AF-A0A9X0QHT9-F1
#
_cell.length_a   1.000
_cell.length_b   1.000
_cell.length_c   1.000
_cell.angle_alpha   90.00
_cell.angle_beta   90.00
_cell.angle_gamma   90.00
#
_symmetry.space_group_name_H-M   'P 1'
#
loop_
_entity.id
_entity.type
_entity.pdbx_description
1 polymer ?
#
loop_
_entity_poly.entity_id
_entity_poly.type
_entity_poly.pdbx_seq_one_letter_code
_entity_poly.pdbx_strand_id
1 'polypeptide(L)'
;MSSLRSEPSPRPDDLYGALRDITLRPFKTLKPPWSWKAAILSALLRGVTFYISNLRSGPDRAAAAMIVEAFFAVFASGLIGAVSQRLRSSRPVLATATVVCLGLPALMVMAQLGVHHAARTPHVGPGVLVSFCLASVSTAFSWYAMRHGSLLGGADSTTLAHDIVSLPAITVSFVTFLEL
;
A
#
# COMPACT_ATOMS: atom_id res chain seq x y z
N MET A 1 0.95 -21.00 46.08
CA MET A 1 -0.10 -20.15 45.47
C MET A 1 0.61 -19.00 44.73
N SER A 2 1.00 -19.27 43.48
CA SER A 2 1.68 -18.32 42.59
C SER A 2 0.62 -17.47 41.91
N SER A 3 0.62 -16.16 42.16
CA SER A 3 -0.28 -15.22 41.51
C SER A 3 -0.05 -15.24 40.01
N LEU A 4 -1.03 -15.72 39.25
CA LEU A 4 -1.13 -15.55 37.81
C LEU A 4 -1.12 -14.05 37.51
N ARG A 5 0.07 -13.53 37.22
CA ARG A 5 0.26 -12.18 36.69
C ARG A 5 -0.38 -12.22 35.31
N SER A 6 -1.61 -11.72 35.23
CA SER A 6 -2.31 -11.48 33.99
C SER A 6 -1.49 -10.43 33.24
N GLU A 7 -0.57 -10.90 32.39
CA GLU A 7 0.03 -10.06 31.36
C GLU A 7 -1.13 -9.31 30.68
N PRO A 8 -1.17 -7.97 30.76
CA PRO A 8 -2.28 -7.23 30.17
C PRO A 8 -2.33 -7.61 28.70
N SER A 9 -3.50 -8.12 28.26
CA SER A 9 -3.77 -8.40 26.85
C SER A 9 -3.26 -7.21 26.02
N PRO A 10 -2.47 -7.42 24.95
CA PRO A 10 -1.94 -6.32 24.15
C PRO A 10 -3.10 -5.39 23.81
N ARG A 11 -3.06 -4.14 24.27
CA ARG A 11 -4.08 -3.16 23.87
C ARG A 11 -4.06 -3.14 22.33
N PRO A 12 -5.22 -3.18 21.65
CA PRO A 12 -5.26 -2.96 20.22
C PRO A 12 -4.43 -1.71 19.90
N ASP A 13 -3.54 -1.80 18.91
CA ASP A 13 -2.69 -0.67 18.52
C ASP A 13 -3.60 0.53 18.22
N ASP A 14 -3.58 1.52 19.10
CA ASP A 14 -4.34 2.76 18.93
C ASP A 14 -3.82 3.50 17.70
N LEU A 15 -4.71 3.91 16.80
CA LEU A 15 -4.35 4.57 15.54
C LEU A 15 -3.45 5.79 15.78
N TYR A 16 -3.76 6.60 16.80
CA TYR A 16 -2.94 7.77 17.13
C TYR A 16 -1.53 7.37 17.57
N GLY A 17 -1.41 6.36 18.45
CA GLY A 17 -0.12 5.81 18.85
C GLY A 17 0.70 5.28 17.66
N ALA A 18 0.05 4.53 16.76
CA ALA A 18 0.69 3.99 15.58
C ALA A 18 1.18 5.09 14.62
N LEU A 19 0.35 6.12 14.37
CA LEU A 19 0.74 7.26 13.53
C LEU A 19 1.88 8.06 14.15
N ARG A 20 1.81 8.33 15.46
CA ARG A 20 2.89 9.02 16.19
C ARG A 20 4.20 8.26 16.08
N ASP A 21 4.18 6.94 16.21
CA ASP A 21 5.39 6.11 16.13
C ASP A 21 5.95 6.03 14.71
N ILE A 22 5.09 6.05 13.70
CA ILE A 22 5.51 6.15 12.29
C ILE A 22 6.17 7.50 12.02
N THR A 23 5.62 8.60 12.53
CA THR A 23 6.15 9.95 12.32
C THR A 23 7.42 10.23 13.13
N LEU A 24 7.45 9.85 14.42
CA LEU A 24 8.54 10.20 15.33
C LEU A 24 9.66 9.15 15.36
N ARG A 25 9.39 7.91 14.94
CA ARG A 25 10.37 6.81 15.00
C ARG A 25 10.35 5.95 13.72
N PRO A 26 10.40 6.55 12.51
CA PRO A 26 10.16 5.84 11.25
C PRO A 26 11.09 4.62 11.09
N PHE A 27 12.39 4.75 11.38
CA PHE A 27 13.34 3.66 11.21
C PHE A 27 13.19 2.50 12.22
N LYS A 28 12.57 2.73 13.38
CA LYS A 28 12.28 1.68 14.36
C LYS A 28 10.95 0.99 14.06
N THR A 29 9.98 1.75 13.57
CA THR A 29 8.63 1.26 13.27
C THR A 29 8.54 0.61 11.89
N LEU A 30 9.42 0.99 10.95
CA LEU A 30 9.39 0.56 9.54
C LEU A 30 10.57 -0.37 9.14
N LYS A 31 11.29 -0.97 10.10
CA LYS A 31 12.28 -2.05 9.85
C LYS A 31 11.81 -3.38 10.49
N PRO A 32 11.90 -4.55 9.83
CA PRO A 32 11.80 -4.84 8.38
C PRO A 32 10.75 -5.93 8.04
N PRO A 33 10.48 -6.18 6.74
CA PRO A 33 10.89 -5.46 5.56
C PRO A 33 9.72 -4.60 5.05
N TRP A 34 10.13 -3.55 4.34
CA TRP A 34 9.53 -3.15 3.07
C TRP A 34 8.56 -4.22 2.54
N SER A 35 7.28 -3.88 2.33
CA SER A 35 6.26 -4.84 1.86
C SER A 35 6.52 -5.21 0.40
N TRP A 36 7.58 -5.98 0.17
CA TRP A 36 8.13 -6.30 -1.14
C TRP A 36 7.15 -7.12 -1.97
N LYS A 37 6.31 -7.95 -1.33
CA LYS A 37 5.23 -8.67 -2.01
C LYS A 37 4.16 -7.71 -2.56
N ALA A 38 3.73 -6.74 -1.74
CA ALA A 38 2.81 -5.70 -2.19
C ALA A 38 3.46 -4.81 -3.26
N ALA A 39 4.76 -4.52 -3.13
CA ALA A 39 5.53 -3.77 -4.12
C ALA A 39 5.60 -4.49 -5.47
N ILE A 40 5.91 -5.79 -5.49
CA ILE A 40 5.94 -6.61 -6.70
C ILE A 40 4.54 -6.71 -7.32
N LEU A 41 3.51 -7.00 -6.52
CA LEU A 41 2.15 -7.11 -7.04
C LEU A 41 1.69 -5.78 -7.67
N SER A 42 1.96 -4.66 -7.01
CA SER A 42 1.65 -3.34 -7.54
C SER A 42 2.45 -3.02 -8.80
N ALA A 43 3.75 -3.33 -8.83
CA ALA A 43 4.60 -3.11 -10.00
C ALA A 43 4.16 -3.94 -11.21
N LEU A 44 3.72 -5.19 -11.00
CA LEU A 44 3.17 -6.03 -12.07
C LEU A 44 1.87 -5.45 -12.62
N LEU A 45 0.90 -5.14 -11.75
CA LEU A 45 -0.40 -4.60 -12.16
C LEU A 45 -0.24 -3.26 -12.90
N ARG A 46 0.59 -2.35 -12.36
CA ARG A 46 0.82 -1.03 -12.94
C ARG A 46 1.67 -1.11 -14.21
N GLY A 47 2.71 -1.93 -14.22
CA GLY A 47 3.56 -2.16 -15.38
C GLY A 47 2.77 -2.71 -16.57
N VAL A 48 1.94 -3.74 -16.37
CA VAL A 48 1.08 -4.31 -17.42
C VAL A 48 0.07 -3.28 -17.91
N THR A 49 -0.56 -2.53 -17.00
CA THR A 49 -1.51 -1.46 -17.37
C THR A 49 -0.85 -0.42 -18.28
N PHE A 50 0.32 0.08 -17.90
CA PHE A 50 1.04 1.10 -18.67
C PHE A 50 1.60 0.56 -19.99
N TYR A 51 2.02 -0.70 -20.03
CA TYR A 51 2.40 -1.35 -21.28
C TYR A 51 1.22 -1.37 -22.26
N ILE A 52 0.07 -1.94 -21.83
CA ILE A 52 -1.13 -2.06 -22.67
C ILE A 52 -1.63 -0.69 -23.14
N SER A 53 -1.69 0.31 -22.25
CA SER A 53 -2.12 1.67 -22.61
C SER A 53 -1.21 2.34 -23.64
N ASN A 54 0.09 1.99 -23.68
CA ASN A 54 1.07 2.60 -24.57
C ASN A 54 1.45 1.72 -25.78
N LEU A 55 0.88 0.51 -25.92
CA LEU A 55 1.14 -0.39 -27.04
C LEU A 55 0.91 0.27 -28.40
N ARG A 56 -0.09 1.16 -28.50
CA ARG A 56 -0.40 1.92 -29.73
C ARG A 56 0.70 2.89 -30.15
N SER A 57 1.59 3.27 -29.25
CA SER A 57 2.70 4.19 -29.49
C SER A 57 4.01 3.49 -29.89
N GLY A 58 3.97 2.16 -30.03
CA GLY A 58 5.09 1.30 -30.39
C GLY A 58 5.64 0.51 -29.19
N PRO A 59 6.12 -0.73 -29.41
CA PRO A 59 6.53 -1.64 -28.35
C PRO A 59 7.69 -1.08 -27.51
N ASP A 60 8.65 -0.37 -28.11
CA ASP A 60 9.78 0.22 -27.39
C ASP A 60 9.34 1.32 -26.40
N ARG A 61 8.38 2.16 -26.82
CA ARG A 61 7.82 3.21 -25.96
C ARG A 61 6.93 2.63 -24.87
N ALA A 62 6.17 1.58 -25.18
CA ALA A 62 5.38 0.85 -24.20
C ALA A 62 6.25 0.18 -23.13
N ALA A 63 7.36 -0.44 -23.54
CA ALA A 63 8.34 -1.05 -22.63
C ALA A 63 9.02 0.01 -21.74
N ALA A 64 9.42 1.15 -22.30
CA ALA A 64 9.99 2.25 -21.53
C ALA A 64 9.00 2.78 -20.46
N ALA A 65 7.73 2.99 -20.84
CA ALA A 65 6.68 3.42 -19.93
C ALA A 65 6.42 2.38 -18.82
N MET A 66 6.38 1.09 -19.17
CA MET A 66 6.24 -0.01 -18.21
C MET A 66 7.37 -0.03 -17.19
N ILE A 67 8.63 0.10 -17.62
CA ILE A 67 9.80 0.04 -16.73
C ILE A 67 9.79 1.20 -15.75
N VAL A 68 9.60 2.43 -16.24
CA VAL A 68 9.56 3.63 -15.39
C VAL A 68 8.47 3.50 -14.33
N GLU A 69 7.29 3.04 -14.75
CA GLU A 69 6.15 2.87 -13.85
C GLU A 69 6.38 1.74 -12.84
N ALA A 70 6.95 0.61 -13.28
CA ALA A 70 7.26 -0.50 -12.39
C ALA A 70 8.27 -0.08 -11.31
N PHE A 71 9.31 0.67 -11.66
CA PHE A 71 10.26 1.21 -10.68
C PHE A 71 9.57 2.13 -9.69
N PHE A 72 8.78 3.10 -10.18
CA PHE A 72 8.03 3.99 -9.31
C PHE A 72 7.10 3.22 -8.36
N ALA A 73 6.37 2.24 -8.89
CA ALA A 73 5.45 1.39 -8.14
C ALA A 73 6.15 0.56 -7.05
N VAL A 74 7.35 0.02 -7.32
CA VAL A 74 8.13 -0.71 -6.32
C VAL A 74 8.45 0.19 -5.13
N PHE A 75 8.93 1.41 -5.39
CA PHE A 75 9.27 2.38 -4.34
C PHE A 75 8.04 2.87 -3.56
N ALA A 76 7.01 3.33 -4.28
CA ALA A 76 5.81 3.87 -3.66
C ALA A 76 5.06 2.80 -2.86
N SER A 77 4.77 1.64 -3.47
CA SER A 77 3.98 0.58 -2.84
C SER A 77 4.75 -0.18 -1.76
N GLY A 78 6.09 -0.19 -1.82
CA GLY A 78 6.92 -0.71 -0.75
C GLY A 78 6.83 0.10 0.55
N LEU A 79 6.91 1.43 0.44
CA LEU A 79 6.79 2.34 1.58
C LEU A 79 5.35 2.40 2.10
N ILE A 80 4.37 2.62 1.21
CA ILE A 80 2.95 2.65 1.58
C ILE A 80 2.53 1.30 2.15
N GLY A 81 2.96 0.20 1.53
CA GLY A 81 2.69 -1.15 2.02
C GLY A 81 3.23 -1.38 3.43
N ALA A 82 4.43 -0.90 3.76
CA ALA A 82 4.99 -1.04 5.11
C ALA A 82 4.17 -0.25 6.15
N VAL A 83 3.74 0.96 5.80
CA VAL A 83 2.86 1.79 6.65
C VAL A 83 1.49 1.13 6.82
N SER A 84 0.88 0.66 5.73
CA SER A 84 -0.39 -0.07 5.74
C SER A 84 -0.29 -1.36 6.56
N GLN A 85 0.81 -2.10 6.44
CA GLN A 85 1.06 -3.31 7.21
C GLN A 85 1.17 -3.01 8.71
N ARG A 86 1.79 -1.89 9.12
CA ARG A 86 1.81 -1.47 10.52
C ARG A 86 0.42 -1.11 11.03
N LEU A 87 -0.38 -0.46 10.18
CA LEU A 87 -1.74 -0.02 10.49
C LEU A 87 -2.80 -1.13 10.36
N ARG A 88 -2.47 -2.33 9.86
CA ARG A 88 -3.44 -3.40 9.58
C ARG A 88 -4.27 -3.83 10.80
N SER A 89 -3.67 -3.76 11.99
CA SER A 89 -4.31 -4.17 13.25
C SER A 89 -4.80 -2.98 14.08
N SER A 90 -4.63 -1.75 13.58
CA SER A 90 -4.99 -0.55 14.33
C SER A 90 -6.50 -0.36 14.45
N ARG A 91 -6.92 0.28 15.55
CA ARG A 91 -8.32 0.63 15.80
C ARG A 91 -8.47 2.14 16.06
N PRO A 92 -9.63 2.74 15.72
CA PRO A 92 -10.82 2.14 15.12
C PRO A 92 -10.68 1.91 13.60
N VAL A 93 -11.26 0.81 13.10
CA VAL A 93 -11.07 0.30 11.73
C VAL A 93 -11.41 1.33 10.66
N LEU A 94 -12.54 2.03 10.81
CA LEU A 94 -12.97 3.05 9.83
C LEU A 94 -11.96 4.20 9.74
N ALA A 95 -11.48 4.72 10.86
CA ALA A 95 -10.49 5.80 10.85
C ALA A 95 -9.16 5.32 10.24
N THR A 96 -8.74 4.10 10.56
CA THR A 96 -7.56 3.49 9.96
C THR A 96 -7.72 3.32 8.44
N ALA A 97 -8.88 2.85 7.98
CA ALA A 97 -9.21 2.72 6.57
C ALA A 97 -9.16 4.09 5.88
N THR A 98 -9.72 5.14 6.48
CA THR A 98 -9.65 6.51 5.94
C THR A 98 -8.20 6.98 5.79
N VAL A 99 -7.37 6.77 6.80
CA VAL A 99 -5.95 7.16 6.75
C VAL A 99 -5.19 6.37 5.67
N VAL A 100 -5.39 5.06 5.60
CA VAL A 100 -4.68 4.20 4.65
C VAL A 100 -5.15 4.43 3.22
N CYS A 101 -6.47 4.48 2.98
CA CYS A 101 -7.06 4.56 1.65
C CYS A 101 -7.09 5.98 1.07
N LEU A 102 -7.09 7.02 1.90
CA LEU A 102 -7.14 8.42 1.44
C LEU A 102 -5.92 9.22 1.90
N GLY A 103 -5.54 9.10 3.17
CA GLY A 103 -4.43 9.87 3.75
C GLY A 103 -3.07 9.57 3.09
N LEU A 104 -2.68 8.30 2.98
CA LEU A 104 -1.40 7.93 2.37
C LEU A 104 -1.32 8.30 0.87
N PRO A 105 -2.34 8.00 0.04
CA PRO A 105 -2.37 8.44 -1.36
C PRO A 105 -2.38 9.96 -1.51
N ALA A 106 -3.09 10.69 -0.63
CA ALA A 106 -3.11 12.15 -0.66
C ALA A 106 -1.71 12.72 -0.38
N LEU A 107 -0.97 12.16 0.59
CA LEU A 107 0.40 12.59 0.86
C LEU A 107 1.32 12.41 -0.36
N MET A 108 1.19 11.28 -1.06
CA MET A 108 1.97 10.99 -2.27
C MET A 108 1.63 11.95 -3.41
N VAL A 109 0.33 12.23 -3.58
CA VAL A 109 -0.14 13.17 -4.60
C VAL A 109 0.27 14.61 -4.29
N MET A 110 0.30 15.01 -3.02
CA MET A 110 0.84 16.31 -2.61
C MET A 110 2.34 16.42 -2.94
N ALA A 111 3.12 15.35 -2.69
CA ALA A 111 4.52 15.32 -3.08
C ALA A 111 4.68 15.40 -4.61
N GLN A 112 3.86 14.66 -5.36
CA GLN A 112 3.82 14.69 -6.82
C GLN A 112 3.48 16.09 -7.36
N LEU A 113 2.49 16.76 -6.78
CA LEU A 113 2.13 18.15 -7.11
C LEU A 113 3.29 19.11 -6.83
N GLY A 114 3.99 18.96 -5.70
CA GLY A 114 5.16 19.78 -5.36
C GLY A 114 6.28 19.65 -6.39
N VAL A 115 6.58 18.43 -6.83
CA VAL A 115 7.57 18.16 -7.89
C VAL A 115 7.15 18.79 -9.21
N HIS A 116 5.88 18.62 -9.63
CA HIS A 116 5.40 19.20 -10.88
C HIS A 116 5.31 20.73 -10.86
N HIS A 117 5.01 21.32 -9.70
CA HIS A 117 5.03 22.76 -9.50
C HIS A 117 6.46 23.30 -9.65
N ALA A 118 7.45 22.65 -9.02
CA ALA A 118 8.86 23.00 -9.19
C ALA A 118 9.34 22.83 -10.64
N ALA A 119 8.83 21.83 -11.36
CA ALA A 119 9.14 21.56 -12.76
C ALA A 119 8.33 22.40 -13.78
N ARG A 120 7.41 23.27 -13.32
CA ARG A 120 6.50 24.08 -14.15
C ARG A 120 5.77 23.28 -15.23
N THR A 121 5.34 22.06 -14.92
CA THR A 121 4.65 21.21 -15.89
C THR A 121 3.22 21.71 -16.16
N PRO A 122 2.81 21.94 -17.42
CA PRO A 122 1.43 22.34 -17.73
C PRO A 122 0.45 21.16 -17.63
N HIS A 123 -0.82 21.42 -17.29
CA HIS A 123 -1.95 20.46 -17.24
C HIS A 123 -1.80 19.26 -16.28
N VAL A 124 -1.33 19.51 -15.05
CA VAL A 124 -1.09 18.44 -14.04
C VAL A 124 -2.37 17.85 -13.41
N GLY A 125 -3.47 18.60 -13.42
CA GLY A 125 -4.70 18.26 -12.68
C GLY A 125 -5.30 16.88 -13.02
N PRO A 126 -5.57 16.56 -14.31
CA PRO A 126 -6.17 15.27 -14.68
C PRO A 126 -5.26 14.07 -14.36
N GLY A 127 -3.95 14.20 -14.58
CA GLY A 127 -2.98 13.15 -14.28
C GLY A 127 -2.90 12.86 -12.78
N VAL A 128 -2.93 13.90 -11.96
CA VAL A 128 -2.93 13.80 -10.50
C VAL A 128 -4.16 13.08 -9.97
N LEU A 129 -5.35 13.39 -10.49
CA LEU A 129 -6.58 12.73 -10.06
C LEU A 129 -6.55 11.23 -10.38
N VAL A 130 -6.10 10.85 -11.59
CA VAL A 130 -5.97 9.45 -11.99
C VAL A 130 -4.95 8.73 -11.11
N SER A 131 -3.79 9.35 -10.85
CA SER A 131 -2.77 8.80 -9.93
C SER A 131 -3.32 8.60 -8.52
N PHE A 132 -4.09 9.57 -8.00
CA PHE A 132 -4.74 9.47 -6.69
C PHE A 132 -5.70 8.29 -6.61
N CYS A 133 -6.63 8.17 -7.56
CA CYS A 133 -7.62 7.11 -7.56
C CYS A 133 -6.95 5.72 -7.63
N LEU A 134 -5.99 5.57 -8.54
CA LEU A 134 -5.26 4.31 -8.70
C LEU A 134 -4.45 3.95 -7.44
N ALA A 135 -3.77 4.94 -6.84
CA ALA A 135 -3.04 4.74 -5.59
C ALA A 135 -3.97 4.39 -4.42
N SER A 136 -5.13 5.03 -4.33
CA SER A 136 -6.12 4.78 -3.28
C SER A 136 -6.68 3.37 -3.37
N VAL A 137 -7.12 2.94 -4.54
CA VAL A 137 -7.64 1.57 -4.77
C VAL A 137 -6.54 0.53 -4.51
N SER A 138 -5.34 0.75 -5.04
CA SER A 138 -4.21 -0.17 -4.84
C SER A 138 -3.81 -0.30 -3.36
N THR A 139 -3.86 0.81 -2.62
CA THR A 139 -3.52 0.85 -1.20
C THR A 139 -4.62 0.19 -0.36
N ALA A 140 -5.89 0.46 -0.67
CA ALA A 140 -7.03 -0.17 -0.02
C ALA A 140 -7.01 -1.69 -0.17
N PHE A 141 -6.81 -2.19 -1.39
CA PHE A 141 -6.71 -3.63 -1.65
C PHE A 141 -5.51 -4.25 -0.91
N SER A 142 -4.34 -3.61 -0.97
CA SER A 142 -3.14 -4.10 -0.29
C SER A 142 -3.33 -4.18 1.22
N TRP A 143 -3.95 -3.15 1.82
CA TRP A 143 -4.27 -3.13 3.24
C TRP A 143 -5.29 -4.21 3.60
N TYR A 144 -6.36 -4.37 2.82
CA TYR A 144 -7.35 -5.42 3.01
C TYR A 144 -6.71 -6.82 2.96
N ALA A 145 -5.89 -7.10 1.96
CA ALA A 145 -5.15 -8.36 1.86
C ALA A 145 -4.23 -8.61 3.07
N MET A 146 -3.54 -7.57 3.55
CA MET A 146 -2.70 -7.65 4.76
C MET A 146 -3.50 -7.93 6.03
N ARG A 147 -4.73 -7.39 6.15
CA ARG A 147 -5.62 -7.72 7.28
C ARG A 147 -6.06 -9.18 7.26
N HIS A 148 -6.14 -9.80 6.08
CA HIS A 148 -6.48 -11.21 5.89
C HIS A 148 -5.24 -12.13 5.85
N GLY A 149 -4.08 -11.64 6.26
CA GLY A 149 -2.87 -12.45 6.42
C GLY A 149 -2.07 -12.70 5.13
N SER A 150 -2.38 -12.01 4.03
CA SER A 150 -1.66 -12.12 2.75
C SER A 150 -0.83 -10.87 2.48
N LEU A 151 0.18 -10.96 1.60
CA LEU A 151 1.09 -9.85 1.25
C LEU A 151 1.92 -9.27 2.41
N LEU A 152 1.96 -9.97 3.54
CA LEU A 152 2.78 -9.59 4.70
C LEU A 152 4.26 -9.82 4.40
N GLY A 153 5.10 -8.87 4.80
CA GLY A 153 6.55 -9.01 4.85
C GLY A 153 7.06 -9.21 6.29
N GLY A 154 8.21 -9.86 6.43
CA GLY A 154 8.97 -9.90 7.69
C GLY A 154 8.60 -11.05 8.60
N ALA A 155 8.58 -10.79 9.90
CA ALA A 155 8.30 -11.82 10.91
C ALA A 155 6.92 -12.47 10.72
N ASP A 156 5.94 -11.70 10.21
CA ASP A 156 4.59 -12.18 9.90
C ASP A 156 4.43 -12.62 8.44
N SER A 157 5.53 -12.82 7.69
CA SER A 157 5.46 -13.19 6.27
C SER A 157 5.00 -14.63 6.08
N THR A 158 3.99 -14.80 5.23
CA THR A 158 3.57 -16.07 4.62
C THR A 158 4.47 -16.46 3.43
N THR A 159 4.27 -17.65 2.86
CA THR A 159 4.92 -18.04 1.59
C THR A 159 4.23 -17.39 0.39
N LEU A 160 4.97 -17.18 -0.70
CA LEU A 160 4.41 -16.67 -1.97
C LEU A 160 3.28 -17.57 -2.51
N ALA A 161 3.42 -18.89 -2.37
CA ALA A 161 2.41 -19.84 -2.80
C ALA A 161 1.10 -19.68 -2.01
N HIS A 162 1.18 -19.49 -0.69
CA HIS A 162 0.02 -19.21 0.14
C HIS A 162 -0.69 -17.93 -0.31
N ASP A 163 0.07 -16.88 -0.60
CA ASP A 163 -0.49 -15.61 -1.05
C ASP A 163 -1.18 -15.75 -2.42
N ILE A 164 -0.57 -16.45 -3.39
CA ILE A 164 -1.18 -16.69 -4.71
C ILE A 164 -2.49 -17.48 -4.60
N VAL A 165 -2.56 -18.47 -3.71
CA VAL A 165 -3.78 -19.28 -3.51
C VAL A 165 -4.88 -18.50 -2.78
N SER A 166 -4.52 -17.61 -1.85
CA SER A 166 -5.48 -16.83 -1.05
C SER A 166 -5.97 -15.56 -1.76
N LEU A 167 -5.14 -14.95 -2.63
CA LEU A 167 -5.45 -13.69 -3.30
C LEU A 167 -6.76 -13.69 -4.11
N PRO A 168 -7.14 -14.74 -4.86
CA PRO A 168 -8.41 -14.76 -5.60
C PRO A 168 -9.62 -14.62 -4.67
N ALA A 169 -9.65 -15.38 -3.57
CA ALA A 169 -10.74 -15.31 -2.59
C ALA A 169 -10.80 -13.92 -1.92
N ILE A 170 -9.65 -13.39 -1.50
CA ILE A 170 -9.53 -12.04 -0.92
C ILE A 170 -10.02 -10.97 -1.92
N THR A 171 -9.70 -11.13 -3.21
CA THR A 171 -10.14 -10.19 -4.25
C THR A 171 -11.65 -10.21 -4.42
N VAL A 172 -12.27 -11.39 -4.41
CA VAL A 172 -13.74 -11.51 -4.47
C VAL A 172 -14.36 -10.84 -3.25
N SER A 173 -13.90 -11.13 -2.03
CA SER A 173 -14.41 -10.51 -0.80
C SER A 173 -14.25 -8.99 -0.78
N PHE A 174 -13.14 -8.47 -1.33
CA PHE A 174 -12.90 -7.04 -1.47
C PHE A 174 -13.89 -6.36 -2.40
N VAL A 175 -14.19 -6.98 -3.56
CA VAL A 175 -15.12 -6.42 -4.56
C VAL A 175 -16.58 -6.52 -4.09
N THR A 176 -16.93 -7.55 -3.34
CA THR A 176 -18.30 -7.75 -2.82
C THR A 176 -18.56 -7.05 -1.48
N PHE A 177 -17.55 -6.39 -0.90
CA PHE A 177 -17.61 -5.71 0.40
C PHE A 177 -18.12 -6.61 1.55
N LEU A 178 -17.91 -7.92 1.45
CA LEU A 178 -18.58 -8.89 2.32
C LEU A 178 -18.09 -8.86 3.79
N GLU A 179 -16.90 -8.28 4.06
CA GLU A 179 -16.19 -8.40 5.35
C GLU A 179 -15.37 -7.15 5.76
N LEU A 180 -15.89 -5.94 5.54
CA LEU A 180 -15.22 -4.69 6.00
C LEU A 180 -15.26 -4.49 7.52
#